data_AF-A0A9E1TCY3-F1
#
_entry.id   AF-A0A9E1TCY3-F1
#
_cell.length_a   1.000
_cell.length_b   1.000
_cell.length_c   1.000
_cell.angle_alpha   90.00
_cell.angle_beta   90.00
_cell.angle_gamma   90.00
#
_symmetry.space_group_name_H-M   'P 1'
#
loop_
_entity.id
_entity.type
_entity.pdbx_description
1 polymer ?
#
loop_
_entity_poly.entity_id
_entity_poly.type
_entity_poly.pdbx_seq_one_letter_code
_entity_poly.pdbx_strand_id
1 'polypeptide(L)'
;MLAVRYILRRFAGLVAYVGLAAWAIGTVLMVWSENAELFQRFGALGVAASVLFFSNRLATIEQGRQKSVEKILHEFGIELTALKQGTPPTEIPKQGYSVDYLTEERNFDSLRQKADMFNFLNVLLLTVATLQWGFGDRWVNVLLICGVGQC
;
A
#
# COMPACT_ATOMS: atom_id res chain seq x y z
N MET A 1 -22.66 -7.28 -8.45
CA MET A 1 -21.92 -6.20 -7.74
C MET A 1 -20.50 -6.61 -7.30
N LEU A 2 -20.28 -7.81 -6.74
CA LEU A 2 -18.95 -8.27 -6.30
C LEU A 2 -17.90 -8.34 -7.44
N ALA A 3 -18.28 -8.87 -8.62
CA ALA A 3 -17.39 -8.95 -9.77
C ALA A 3 -16.92 -7.58 -10.29
N VAL A 4 -17.81 -6.58 -10.30
CA VAL A 4 -17.49 -5.21 -10.71
C VAL A 4 -16.48 -4.57 -9.77
N ARG A 5 -16.66 -4.74 -8.44
CA ARG A 5 -15.70 -4.25 -7.43
C ARG A 5 -14.33 -4.92 -7.58
N TYR A 6 -14.31 -6.22 -7.89
CA TYR A 6 -13.06 -6.95 -8.13
C TYR A 6 -12.30 -6.43 -9.36
N ILE A 7 -13.00 -6.26 -10.49
CA ILE A 7 -12.42 -5.76 -11.73
C ILE A 7 -11.90 -4.33 -11.56
N LEU A 8 -12.70 -3.44 -10.97
CA LEU A 8 -12.30 -2.05 -10.72
C LEU A 8 -11.04 -1.96 -9.85
N ARG A 9 -10.93 -2.82 -8.83
CA ARG A 9 -9.76 -2.83 -7.96
C ARG A 9 -8.51 -3.36 -8.64
N ARG A 10 -8.65 -4.40 -9.46
CA ARG A 10 -7.52 -4.95 -10.25
C ARG A 10 -7.05 -3.95 -11.30
N PHE A 11 -7.99 -3.25 -11.92
CA PHE A 11 -7.71 -2.17 -12.87
C PHE A 11 -7.02 -0.99 -12.17
N ALA A 12 -7.53 -0.53 -11.03
CA ALA A 12 -6.90 0.53 -10.24
C ALA A 12 -5.48 0.16 -9.81
N GLY A 13 -5.23 -1.10 -9.42
CA GLY A 13 -3.88 -1.59 -9.13
C GLY A 13 -2.97 -1.53 -10.35
N LEU A 14 -3.42 -2.00 -11.51
CA LEU A 14 -2.67 -1.95 -12.76
C LEU A 14 -2.33 -0.51 -13.17
N VAL A 15 -3.33 0.39 -13.12
CA VAL A 15 -3.16 1.81 -13.42
C VAL A 15 -2.16 2.46 -12.46
N ALA A 16 -2.21 2.12 -11.17
CA ALA A 16 -1.26 2.64 -10.19
C ALA A 16 0.18 2.20 -10.51
N TYR A 17 0.42 0.92 -10.83
CA TYR A 17 1.75 0.43 -11.21
C TYR A 17 2.26 1.03 -12.52
N VAL A 18 1.40 1.09 -13.54
CA VAL A 18 1.74 1.68 -14.84
C VAL A 18 2.02 3.18 -14.70
N GLY A 19 1.21 3.89 -13.91
CA GLY A 19 1.42 5.30 -13.61
C GLY A 19 2.73 5.55 -12.85
N LEU A 20 3.07 4.70 -11.88
CA LEU A 20 4.34 4.75 -11.16
C LEU A 20 5.55 4.49 -12.07
N ALA A 21 5.44 3.50 -12.96
CA ALA A 21 6.50 3.21 -13.93
C ALA A 21 6.66 4.36 -14.93
N ALA A 22 5.55 4.90 -15.46
CA ALA A 22 5.55 6.04 -16.36
C ALA A 22 6.11 7.30 -15.69
N TRP A 23 5.80 7.52 -14.40
CA TRP A 23 6.41 8.59 -13.61
C TRP A 23 7.91 8.39 -13.46
N ALA A 24 8.37 7.20 -13.05
CA ALA A 24 9.80 6.94 -12.84
C ALA A 24 10.61 7.11 -14.15
N ILE A 25 10.10 6.57 -15.26
CA ILE A 25 10.71 6.69 -16.59
C ILE A 25 10.68 8.17 -17.04
N GLY A 26 9.54 8.85 -16.90
CA GLY A 26 9.39 10.26 -17.27
C GLY A 26 10.31 11.17 -16.48
N THR A 27 10.44 10.95 -15.16
CA THR A 27 11.36 11.69 -14.30
C THR A 27 12.81 11.54 -14.76
N VAL A 28 13.25 10.32 -15.11
CA VAL A 28 14.62 10.09 -15.62
C VAL A 28 14.83 10.77 -16.99
N LEU A 29 13.89 10.61 -17.92
CA LEU A 29 14.01 11.18 -19.26
C LEU A 29 13.98 12.71 -19.25
N MET A 30 13.14 13.32 -18.40
CA MET A 30 12.96 14.77 -18.35
C MET A 30 14.09 15.49 -17.62
N VAL A 31 14.73 14.83 -16.65
CA VAL A 31 16.01 15.33 -16.09
C VAL A 31 17.07 15.36 -17.17
N TRP A 32 17.08 14.37 -18.08
CA TRP A 32 18.03 14.29 -19.18
C TRP A 32 17.75 15.28 -20.31
N SER A 33 16.50 15.68 -20.51
CA SER A 33 16.10 16.66 -21.53
C SER A 33 16.11 18.12 -21.03
N GLU A 34 16.53 18.36 -19.78
CA GLU A 34 16.65 19.68 -19.14
C GLU A 34 15.36 20.54 -19.19
N ASN A 35 14.20 19.90 -19.37
CA ASN A 35 12.93 20.61 -19.58
C ASN A 35 12.13 20.67 -18.27
N ALA A 36 12.33 21.78 -17.55
CA ALA A 36 11.72 22.03 -16.24
C ALA A 36 10.18 21.95 -16.24
N GLU A 37 9.53 22.48 -17.26
CA GLU A 37 8.07 22.50 -17.37
C GLU A 37 7.48 21.08 -17.49
N LEU A 38 8.11 20.24 -18.32
CA LEU A 38 7.70 18.84 -18.46
C LEU A 38 8.01 18.04 -17.19
N PHE A 39 9.16 18.28 -16.56
CA PHE A 39 9.53 17.65 -15.29
C PHE A 39 8.51 17.95 -14.19
N GLN A 40 8.01 19.19 -14.10
CA GLN A 40 6.98 19.60 -13.16
C GLN A 40 5.62 18.92 -13.43
N ARG A 41 5.21 18.85 -14.71
CA ARG A 41 3.96 18.18 -15.12
C ARG A 41 3.97 16.68 -14.83
N PHE A 42 5.11 16.03 -15.01
CA PHE A 42 5.29 14.64 -14.62
C PHE A 42 5.23 14.45 -13.09
N GLY A 43 5.62 15.46 -12.30
CA GLY A 43 5.39 15.48 -10.84
C GLY A 43 3.92 15.27 -10.46
N ALA A 44 2.98 15.94 -11.14
CA ALA A 44 1.54 15.77 -10.90
C ALA A 44 1.06 14.33 -11.19
N LEU A 45 1.58 13.72 -12.26
CA LEU A 45 1.31 12.31 -12.59
C LEU A 45 1.87 11.38 -11.49
N GLY A 46 3.05 11.68 -10.96
CA GLY A 46 3.64 10.99 -9.82
C GLY A 46 2.78 11.06 -8.57
N VAL A 47 2.26 12.25 -8.23
CA VAL A 47 1.36 12.44 -7.08
C VAL A 47 0.09 11.59 -7.25
N ALA A 48 -0.57 11.67 -8.41
CA ALA A 48 -1.77 10.89 -8.69
C ALA A 48 -1.54 9.37 -8.62
N ALA A 49 -0.44 8.89 -9.21
CA ALA A 49 -0.07 7.47 -9.16
C ALA A 49 0.23 7.00 -7.73
N SER A 50 0.92 7.82 -6.93
CA SER A 50 1.25 7.53 -5.53
C SER A 50 -0.01 7.39 -4.67
N VAL A 51 -0.99 8.29 -4.85
CA VAL A 51 -2.28 8.23 -4.14
C VAL A 51 -3.05 6.96 -4.51
N LEU A 52 -3.18 6.66 -5.81
CA LEU A 52 -3.88 5.45 -6.27
C LEU A 52 -3.20 4.17 -5.76
N PHE A 53 -1.87 4.14 -5.77
CA PHE A 53 -1.10 3.03 -5.25
C PHE A 53 -1.33 2.83 -3.74
N PHE A 54 -1.27 3.92 -2.97
CA PHE A 54 -1.52 3.91 -1.53
C PHE A 54 -2.95 3.46 -1.21
N SER A 55 -3.96 4.04 -1.84
CA SER A 55 -5.37 3.69 -1.59
C SER A 55 -5.65 2.21 -1.88
N ASN A 56 -5.13 1.67 -2.98
CA ASN A 56 -5.32 0.26 -3.31
C ASN A 56 -4.60 -0.67 -2.30
N ARG A 57 -3.42 -0.27 -1.83
CA ARG A 57 -2.66 -1.04 -0.83
C ARG A 57 -3.31 -1.01 0.55
N LEU A 58 -3.74 0.16 1.02
CA LEU A 58 -4.47 0.32 2.29
C LEU A 58 -5.72 -0.57 2.32
N ALA A 59 -6.52 -0.54 1.24
CA ALA A 59 -7.71 -1.39 1.11
C ALA A 59 -7.39 -2.90 1.14
N THR A 60 -6.18 -3.29 0.71
CA THR A 60 -5.73 -4.69 0.74
C THR A 60 -5.32 -5.14 2.12
N ILE A 61 -4.63 -4.27 2.87
CA ILE A 61 -4.25 -4.54 4.26
C ILE A 61 -5.51 -4.60 5.14
N GLU A 62 -6.42 -3.62 5.01
CA GLU A 62 -7.65 -3.56 5.79
C GLU A 62 -8.52 -4.80 5.59
N GLN A 63 -8.64 -5.29 4.35
CA GLN A 63 -9.37 -6.53 4.07
C GLN A 63 -8.69 -7.77 4.64
N GLY A 64 -7.35 -7.82 4.64
CA GLY A 64 -6.61 -8.89 5.30
C GLY A 64 -6.91 -8.91 6.80
N ARG A 65 -6.89 -7.73 7.44
CA ARG A 65 -7.25 -7.56 8.85
C ARG A 65 -8.69 -7.99 9.12
N GLN A 66 -9.65 -7.56 8.31
CA GLN A 66 -11.06 -7.93 8.45
C GLN A 66 -11.27 -9.43 8.37
N LYS A 67 -10.63 -10.13 7.41
CA LYS A 67 -10.74 -11.60 7.29
C LYS A 67 -10.18 -12.34 8.49
N SER A 68 -9.05 -11.89 9.02
CA SER A 68 -8.43 -12.53 10.19
C SER A 68 -9.27 -12.31 11.45
N VAL A 69 -9.82 -11.11 11.64
CA VAL A 69 -10.76 -10.80 12.72
C VAL A 69 -12.06 -11.60 12.58
N GLU A 70 -12.60 -11.72 11.36
CA GLU A 70 -13.79 -12.53 11.06
C GLU A 70 -13.56 -13.99 11.39
N LYS A 71 -12.39 -14.55 11.07
CA LYS A 71 -12.01 -15.92 11.42
C LYS A 71 -11.97 -16.14 12.94
N ILE A 72 -11.31 -15.23 13.68
CA ILE A 72 -11.25 -15.29 15.14
C ILE A 72 -12.66 -15.21 15.75
N LEU A 73 -13.49 -14.27 15.29
CA LEU A 73 -14.88 -14.11 15.77
C LEU A 73 -15.74 -15.33 15.44
N HIS A 74 -15.56 -15.93 14.26
CA HIS A 74 -16.27 -17.13 13.86
C HIS A 74 -15.90 -18.31 14.77
N GLU A 75 -14.60 -18.51 15.04
CA GLU A 75 -14.13 -19.58 15.94
C GLU A 75 -14.65 -19.41 17.37
N PHE A 76 -14.56 -18.21 17.95
CA PHE A 76 -15.17 -17.90 19.25
C PHE A 76 -16.70 -18.09 19.25
N GLY A 77 -17.37 -17.72 18.16
CA GLY A 77 -18.81 -17.89 18.01
C GLY A 77 -19.23 -19.36 18.04
N ILE A 78 -18.45 -20.25 17.41
CA ILE A 78 -18.70 -21.70 17.47
C ILE A 78 -18.45 -22.22 18.89
N GLU A 79 -17.35 -21.81 19.54
CA GLU A 79 -17.03 -22.23 20.91
C GLU A 79 -18.15 -21.87 21.89
N LEU A 80 -18.62 -20.62 21.84
CA LEU A 80 -19.71 -20.12 22.68
C LEU A 80 -21.03 -20.86 22.42
N THR A 81 -21.28 -21.23 21.16
CA THR A 81 -22.48 -21.99 20.77
C THR A 81 -22.42 -23.42 21.31
N ALA A 82 -21.26 -24.07 21.24
CA ALA A 82 -21.04 -25.41 21.81
C ALA A 82 -21.22 -25.43 23.33
N LEU A 83 -20.70 -24.41 24.03
CA LEU A 83 -20.88 -24.23 25.48
C LEU A 83 -22.35 -24.00 25.85
N LYS A 84 -23.08 -23.17 25.08
CA LYS A 84 -24.52 -22.95 25.29
C LYS A 84 -25.37 -24.20 25.07
N GLN A 85 -24.92 -25.11 24.21
CA GLN A 85 -25.58 -26.41 23.98
C GLN A 85 -25.28 -27.44 25.08
N GLY A 86 -24.52 -27.07 26.12
CA GLY A 86 -24.19 -27.94 27.25
C GLY A 86 -23.07 -28.93 26.96
N THR A 87 -22.33 -28.74 25.86
CA THR A 87 -21.17 -29.57 25.53
C THR A 87 -20.08 -29.34 26.57
N PRO A 88 -19.60 -30.37 27.28
CA PRO A 88 -18.53 -30.20 28.25
C PRO A 88 -17.25 -29.76 27.53
N PRO A 89 -16.45 -28.84 28.11
CA PRO A 89 -15.26 -28.25 27.46
C PRO A 89 -14.24 -29.28 26.96
N THR A 90 -14.24 -30.49 27.55
CA THR A 90 -13.36 -31.60 27.20
C THR A 90 -13.74 -32.33 25.91
N GLU A 91 -14.99 -32.21 25.47
CA GLU A 91 -15.52 -32.85 24.25
C GLU A 91 -15.52 -31.93 23.02
N ILE A 92 -15.19 -30.65 23.20
CA ILE A 92 -15.03 -29.72 22.09
C ILE A 92 -13.80 -30.17 21.29
N PRO A 93 -13.95 -30.55 20.00
CA PRO A 93 -12.87 -31.13 19.23
C PRO A 93 -11.74 -30.10 19.03
N LYS A 94 -10.54 -30.37 19.54
CA LYS A 94 -9.37 -29.48 19.38
C LYS A 94 -8.87 -29.35 17.93
N GLN A 95 -9.27 -30.28 17.07
CA GLN A 95 -8.91 -30.29 15.65
C GLN A 95 -9.93 -29.44 14.89
N GLY A 96 -9.62 -28.16 14.71
CA GLY A 96 -10.51 -27.15 14.11
C GLY A 96 -10.49 -25.79 14.82
N TYR A 97 -9.99 -25.74 16.07
CA TYR A 97 -9.80 -24.53 16.90
C TYR A 97 -8.33 -24.15 17.05
N SER A 98 -7.50 -24.48 16.05
CA SER A 98 -6.06 -24.25 16.11
C SER A 98 -5.66 -22.89 15.54
N VAL A 99 -6.41 -21.84 15.81
CA VAL A 99 -5.81 -20.51 15.80
C VAL A 99 -4.99 -20.42 17.07
N ASP A 100 -3.73 -20.84 16.96
CA ASP A 100 -2.73 -20.52 17.96
C ASP A 100 -2.62 -19.00 17.99
N TYR A 101 -3.27 -18.37 18.96
CA TYR A 101 -3.32 -16.91 19.12
C TYR A 101 -1.94 -16.30 19.06
N LEU A 102 -0.93 -16.97 19.62
CA LEU A 102 0.45 -16.50 19.60
C LEU A 102 1.04 -16.52 18.18
N THR A 103 0.66 -17.50 17.37
CA THR A 103 1.06 -17.60 15.96
C THR A 103 0.30 -16.59 15.09
N GLU A 104 -1.00 -16.37 15.33
CA GLU A 104 -1.73 -15.30 14.62
C GLU A 104 -1.27 -13.89 15.04
N GLU A 105 -0.99 -13.65 16.33
CA GLU A 105 -0.45 -12.38 16.83
C GLU A 105 0.93 -12.08 16.22
N ARG A 106 1.83 -13.07 16.15
CA ARG A 106 3.11 -12.93 15.42
C ARG A 106 2.91 -12.64 13.94
N ASN A 107 1.95 -13.29 13.30
CA ASN A 107 1.61 -13.00 11.91
C ASN A 107 1.08 -11.57 11.75
N PHE A 108 0.21 -11.10 12.65
CA PHE A 108 -0.27 -9.72 12.68
C PHE A 108 0.86 -8.71 12.87
N ASP A 109 1.78 -8.94 13.80
CA ASP A 109 2.94 -8.08 14.02
C ASP A 109 3.83 -8.02 12.78
N SER A 110 4.08 -9.17 12.14
CA SER A 110 4.85 -9.21 10.89
C SER A 110 4.15 -8.45 9.75
N LEU A 111 2.82 -8.50 9.68
CA LEU A 111 2.01 -7.77 8.71
C LEU A 111 2.02 -6.27 9.00
N ARG A 112 1.99 -5.88 10.28
CA ARG A 112 2.04 -4.49 10.73
C ARG A 112 3.39 -3.86 10.43
N GLN A 113 4.48 -4.57 10.72
CA GLN A 113 5.84 -4.10 10.43
C GLN A 113 6.07 -3.90 8.92
N LYS A 114 5.56 -4.82 8.09
CA LYS A 114 5.55 -4.65 6.63
C LYS A 114 4.70 -3.45 6.21
N ALA A 115 3.52 -3.28 6.79
CA ALA A 115 2.64 -2.15 6.50
C ALA A 115 3.29 -0.80 6.84
N ASP A 116 3.99 -0.70 7.97
CA ASP A 116 4.71 0.51 8.38
C ASP A 116 5.83 0.87 7.41
N MET A 117 6.63 -0.11 6.99
CA MET A 117 7.66 0.09 5.97
C MET A 117 7.05 0.57 4.64
N PHE A 118 5.95 -0.03 4.19
CA PHE A 118 5.27 0.43 2.98
C PHE A 118 4.66 1.82 3.15
N ASN A 119 4.13 2.14 4.32
CA ASN A 119 3.61 3.48 4.62
C ASN A 119 4.72 4.53 4.54
N PHE A 120 5.88 4.25 5.14
CA PHE A 120 7.07 5.09 5.05
C PHE A 120 7.53 5.31 3.59
N LEU A 121 7.60 4.24 2.80
CA LEU A 121 7.96 4.33 1.38
C LEU A 121 6.95 5.16 0.58
N ASN A 122 5.66 5.05 0.88
CA ASN A 122 4.62 5.84 0.24
C ASN A 122 4.71 7.33 0.61
N VAL A 123 4.99 7.64 1.88
CA VAL A 123 5.25 9.01 2.32
C VAL A 123 6.44 9.58 1.55
N LEU A 124 7.56 8.86 1.48
CA LEU A 124 8.73 9.27 0.69
C LEU A 124 8.38 9.53 -0.77
N LEU A 125 7.69 8.58 -1.41
CA LEU A 125 7.28 8.68 -2.82
C LEU A 125 6.40 9.92 -3.05
N LEU A 126 5.39 10.13 -2.20
CA LEU A 126 4.49 11.27 -2.28
C LEU A 126 5.24 12.59 -2.05
N THR A 127 6.16 12.62 -1.08
CA THR A 127 7.01 13.77 -0.82
C THR A 127 7.87 14.12 -2.05
N VAL A 128 8.54 13.13 -2.65
CA VAL A 128 9.36 13.35 -3.85
C VAL A 128 8.51 13.82 -5.03
N ALA A 129 7.37 13.18 -5.28
CA ALA A 129 6.48 13.58 -6.37
C ALA A 129 5.90 15.00 -6.15
N THR A 130 5.58 15.36 -4.91
CA THR A 130 5.06 16.69 -4.57
C THR A 130 6.16 17.76 -4.68
N LEU A 131 7.40 17.44 -4.28
CA LEU A 131 8.54 18.33 -4.47
C LEU A 131 8.84 18.52 -5.97
N GLN A 132 8.78 17.46 -6.77
CA GLN A 132 8.92 17.55 -8.22
C GLN A 132 7.81 18.41 -8.83
N TRP A 133 6.57 18.29 -8.36
CA TRP A 133 5.45 19.09 -8.85
C TRP A 133 5.50 20.55 -8.40
N GLY A 134 5.92 20.83 -7.17
CA GLY A 134 5.93 22.19 -6.61
C GLY A 134 7.22 22.98 -6.88
N PHE A 135 8.35 22.30 -7.04
CA PHE A 135 9.68 22.91 -7.13
C PHE A 135 10.54 22.34 -8.28
N GLY A 136 9.93 21.68 -9.26
CA GLY A 136 10.63 21.06 -10.39
C GLY A 136 11.62 22.01 -11.06
N ASP A 137 11.23 23.27 -11.26
CA ASP A 137 12.07 24.29 -11.89
C ASP A 137 13.34 24.61 -11.10
N ARG A 138 13.26 24.66 -9.77
CA ARG A 138 14.43 24.93 -8.92
C ARG A 138 15.38 23.74 -8.89
N TRP A 139 14.86 22.53 -8.88
CA TRP A 139 15.67 21.31 -8.86
C TRP A 139 16.44 21.11 -10.17
N VAL A 140 15.75 21.27 -11.32
CA VAL A 140 16.40 21.18 -12.63
C VAL A 140 17.44 22.28 -12.79
N ASN A 141 17.13 23.53 -12.40
CA ASN A 141 18.11 24.62 -12.47
C ASN A 141 19.32 24.40 -11.53
N VAL A 142 19.14 23.90 -10.31
CA VAL A 142 20.26 23.60 -9.39
C VAL A 142 21.11 22.44 -9.90
N LEU A 143 20.51 21.39 -10.46
CA LEU A 143 21.23 20.29 -11.11
C LEU A 143 22.02 20.77 -12.34
N LEU A 144 21.45 21.68 -13.13
CA LEU A 144 22.12 22.29 -14.27
C LEU A 144 23.30 23.19 -13.86
N ILE A 145 23.11 24.04 -12.84
CA ILE A 145 24.15 24.96 -12.36
C ILE A 145 25.32 24.18 -11.73
N CYS A 146 25.06 23.15 -10.92
CA CYS A 146 26.12 22.32 -10.33
C CYS A 146 26.77 21.35 -11.33
N GLY A 147 26.07 20.95 -12.40
CA GLY A 147 26.58 20.02 -13.42
C GLY A 147 27.57 20.64 -14.41
N VAL A 148 27.52 21.96 -14.62
CA VAL A 148 28.37 22.69 -15.60
C VAL A 148 29.66 23.25 -14.97
N GLY A 149 29.95 22.93 -13.71
CA GLY A 149 31.20 23.34 -13.07
C GLY A 149 31.31 24.85 -12.81
N GLN A 150 30.18 25.52 -12.59
CA GLN A 150 30.15 26.87 -12.04
C GLN A 150 29.67 26.81 -10.58
N CYS A 151 30.56 26.37 -9.70
CA CYS A 151 30.55 26.71 -8.28
C CYS A 151 31.63 27.75 -8.03
#